data_AF-A0A927X1S6-F1
#
_entry.id   AF-A0A927X1S6-F1
#
_cell.length_a   1.000
_cell.length_b   1.000
_cell.length_c   1.000
_cell.angle_alpha   90.00
_cell.angle_beta   90.00
_cell.angle_gamma   90.00
#
_symmetry.space_group_name_H-M   'P 1'
#
loop_
_entity.id
_entity.type
_entity.pdbx_description
1 polymer ?
#
loop_
_entity_poly.entity_id
_entity_poly.type
_entity_poly.pdbx_seq_one_letter_code
_entity_poly.pdbx_strand_id
1 'polypeptide(L)'
;MIKKSKFLKIFVIFCFIGYLCLSAFLVYHASLDGKESSNQSSAVGDELSGIVNDTKGDQTILIEPTDLIIENEIYSAHIGQSYKLKCKTLPEDSSYKSLKYESSDSKIASISTSGKINFLKDGEVKITVSNKDYPEIKKTFNVEVNKINLNSFSSSLVKDNENVKLDNGIYLLKQYETYTINNSFVPEDASITKVSYTYDKNYVSISNNKLYAKEPINELKINTICDGIENSFTICIEEVVIEVIDIIDYNFSKAKIDMHVNEEMSLSNDPFGVSFSPKNTTNKNLTYLSKNPEIVNIENNKLVGKSAGIATIEVVSQDKEIKKEVQIEVTNIIGLKEEEFTLVQEYLKYNEKDNSYHIRNGMGGNINCNFIEGATFTNATYSSSNEKVLLVGEDGQLTPIKIGKAKVTIIIDDGYSTPLTYEIDIVVEGKPFLEDLSEFYYFVRKSIGHFGAFFVLGGLGGFAFLFTFDKKKWLFSVPLTVGLGFGVASLTEYIQTFVPGRYGSWSDIWLDFSGYMTATLIVSIIIGIVYLINYLKNKKQVE
;
A
#
# COMPACT_ATOMS: atom_id res chain seq x y z
N MET A 1 85.20 17.17 -50.86
CA MET A 1 85.63 16.14 -51.87
C MET A 1 84.82 14.83 -51.73
N ILE A 2 83.49 14.88 -51.59
CA ILE A 2 82.69 13.76 -51.02
C ILE A 2 82.53 12.57 -51.99
N LYS A 3 82.45 12.82 -53.31
CA LYS A 3 81.99 11.84 -54.32
C LYS A 3 82.96 10.70 -54.68
N LYS A 4 84.12 10.58 -54.02
CA LYS A 4 85.15 9.55 -54.28
C LYS A 4 85.28 8.45 -53.20
N SER A 5 84.49 8.49 -52.12
CA SER A 5 84.48 7.39 -51.13
C SER A 5 83.74 6.15 -51.68
N LYS A 6 84.42 5.00 -51.70
CA LYS A 6 83.84 3.70 -52.10
C LYS A 6 82.76 3.25 -51.09
N PHE A 7 82.97 3.52 -49.80
CA PHE A 7 82.07 3.23 -48.69
C PHE A 7 80.72 3.94 -48.82
N LEU A 8 80.72 5.24 -49.17
CA LEU A 8 79.48 6.03 -49.27
C LEU A 8 78.51 5.48 -50.34
N LYS A 9 79.03 4.93 -51.45
CA LYS A 9 78.19 4.29 -52.47
C LYS A 9 77.52 3.01 -51.96
N ILE A 10 78.24 2.22 -51.17
CA ILE A 10 77.72 0.97 -50.58
C ILE A 10 76.62 1.30 -49.56
N PHE A 11 76.83 2.32 -48.72
CA PHE A 11 75.84 2.80 -47.76
C PHE A 11 74.53 3.26 -48.43
N VAL A 12 74.62 4.04 -49.51
CA VAL A 12 73.43 4.52 -50.26
C VAL A 12 72.64 3.35 -50.88
N ILE A 13 73.33 2.32 -51.40
CA ILE A 13 72.69 1.11 -51.93
C ILE A 13 71.99 0.32 -50.81
N PHE A 14 72.63 0.19 -49.64
CA PHE A 14 72.02 -0.45 -48.46
C PHE A 14 70.73 0.27 -48.02
N CYS A 15 70.74 1.61 -47.94
CA CYS A 15 69.55 2.40 -47.62
C CYS A 15 68.42 2.19 -48.64
N PHE A 16 68.74 2.09 -49.94
CA PHE A 16 67.75 1.85 -50.99
C PHE A 16 67.10 0.45 -50.88
N ILE A 17 67.88 -0.59 -50.55
CA ILE A 17 67.34 -1.94 -50.33
C ILE A 17 66.45 -1.97 -49.08
N GLY A 18 66.91 -1.38 -47.97
CA GLY A 18 66.14 -1.32 -46.72
C GLY A 18 64.79 -0.60 -46.89
N TYR A 19 64.78 0.49 -47.66
CA TYR A 19 63.55 1.22 -48.02
C TYR A 19 62.51 0.31 -48.70
N LEU A 20 62.93 -0.48 -49.70
CA LEU A 20 62.03 -1.40 -50.41
C LEU A 20 61.49 -2.49 -49.48
N CYS A 21 62.35 -3.16 -48.71
CA CYS A 21 61.93 -4.23 -47.80
C CYS A 21 60.92 -3.77 -46.75
N LEU A 22 61.12 -2.60 -46.14
CA LEU A 22 60.21 -2.08 -45.12
C LEU A 22 58.84 -1.69 -45.71
N SER A 23 58.81 -1.11 -46.92
CA SER A 23 57.54 -0.77 -47.59
C SER A 23 56.65 -2.01 -47.87
N ALA A 24 57.27 -3.16 -48.17
CA ALA A 24 56.53 -4.40 -48.43
C ALA A 24 55.99 -5.05 -47.15
N PHE A 25 56.71 -4.96 -46.03
CA PHE A 25 56.28 -5.50 -44.73
C PHE A 25 55.03 -4.79 -44.19
N LEU A 26 54.99 -3.45 -44.29
CA LEU A 26 53.86 -2.65 -43.80
C LEU A 26 52.55 -2.93 -44.57
N VAL A 27 52.67 -3.22 -45.87
CA VAL A 27 51.54 -3.63 -46.74
C VAL A 27 50.94 -4.99 -46.34
N TYR A 28 51.72 -5.90 -45.74
CA TYR A 28 51.27 -7.26 -45.39
C TYR A 28 50.44 -7.34 -44.09
N HIS A 29 50.68 -6.46 -43.12
CA HIS A 29 50.29 -6.69 -41.71
C HIS A 29 48.81 -6.41 -41.32
N ALA A 30 47.89 -6.54 -42.27
CA ALA A 30 46.57 -5.90 -42.25
C ALA A 30 45.38 -6.61 -41.53
N SER A 31 45.51 -7.69 -40.70
CA SER A 31 44.36 -8.51 -40.12
C SER A 31 44.47 -9.01 -38.62
N LEU A 32 43.37 -9.45 -37.93
CA LEU A 32 43.19 -10.42 -36.77
C LEU A 32 42.07 -10.10 -35.70
N ASP A 33 41.52 -11.11 -34.96
CA ASP A 33 40.45 -11.02 -33.88
C ASP A 33 40.30 -12.30 -32.95
N GLY A 34 39.48 -12.30 -31.84
CA GLY A 34 39.04 -13.50 -31.02
C GLY A 34 38.40 -13.30 -29.59
N LYS A 35 37.52 -14.22 -29.06
CA LYS A 35 36.70 -14.08 -27.79
C LYS A 35 35.96 -15.37 -27.25
N GLU A 36 35.68 -15.58 -25.92
CA GLU A 36 34.80 -16.69 -25.34
C GLU A 36 34.40 -16.69 -23.79
N SER A 37 33.31 -17.42 -23.37
CA SER A 37 33.00 -18.29 -22.15
C SER A 37 32.54 -17.87 -20.69
N SER A 38 31.51 -18.54 -20.04
CA SER A 38 31.22 -18.76 -18.53
C SER A 38 29.83 -19.49 -18.11
N ASN A 39 29.53 -19.95 -16.82
CA ASN A 39 28.27 -20.69 -16.32
C ASN A 39 27.96 -20.89 -14.72
N GLN A 40 26.87 -21.60 -14.20
CA GLN A 40 26.26 -21.65 -12.75
C GLN A 40 25.59 -23.00 -12.11
N SER A 41 25.00 -23.08 -10.82
CA SER A 41 24.21 -24.20 -10.04
C SER A 41 23.68 -23.86 -8.54
N SER A 42 22.96 -24.54 -7.54
CA SER A 42 21.97 -25.72 -7.22
C SER A 42 21.44 -25.85 -5.66
N ALA A 43 20.39 -26.67 -5.18
CA ALA A 43 19.83 -26.82 -3.72
C ALA A 43 18.76 -27.97 -3.27
N VAL A 44 18.46 -28.35 -1.94
CA VAL A 44 17.43 -29.39 -1.31
C VAL A 44 17.04 -29.30 0.28
N GLY A 45 15.98 -29.99 0.91
CA GLY A 45 15.58 -30.12 2.43
C GLY A 45 14.40 -31.12 2.98
N ASP A 46 14.03 -31.27 4.33
CA ASP A 46 13.21 -32.39 5.10
C ASP A 46 12.20 -32.09 6.37
N GLU A 47 11.29 -33.01 6.97
CA GLU A 47 10.49 -32.91 8.35
C GLU A 47 9.51 -34.10 8.99
N LEU A 48 9.03 -34.18 10.34
CA LEU A 48 7.89 -35.05 11.04
C LEU A 48 7.50 -35.02 12.67
N SER A 49 6.31 -35.51 13.29
CA SER A 49 5.94 -35.70 14.85
C SER A 49 4.56 -36.40 15.46
N GLY A 50 4.26 -36.60 16.85
CA GLY A 50 2.96 -37.10 17.64
C GLY A 50 3.03 -37.61 19.20
N ILE A 51 2.12 -38.11 20.19
CA ILE A 51 0.63 -38.22 20.76
C ILE A 51 0.46 -39.20 22.11
N VAL A 52 -0.55 -39.56 23.07
CA VAL A 52 -1.70 -39.16 24.11
C VAL A 52 -2.06 -40.35 25.22
N ASN A 53 -2.96 -40.66 26.30
CA ASN A 53 -4.39 -40.51 26.98
C ASN A 53 -4.70 -41.08 28.52
N ASP A 54 -5.94 -41.09 29.21
CA ASP A 54 -6.42 -41.61 30.65
C ASP A 54 -8.03 -41.99 30.89
N THR A 55 -8.92 -42.36 31.94
CA THR A 55 -9.21 -42.62 33.50
C THR A 55 -10.53 -43.56 33.85
N LYS A 56 -11.40 -43.86 34.96
CA LYS A 56 -11.78 -43.70 36.51
C LYS A 56 -13.03 -44.57 37.15
N GLY A 57 -13.47 -44.61 38.51
CA GLY A 57 -14.73 -45.27 39.22
C GLY A 57 -14.89 -45.28 40.86
N ASP A 58 -15.81 -45.80 41.80
CA ASP A 58 -17.28 -46.30 42.09
C ASP A 58 -17.76 -46.62 43.67
N GLN A 59 -19.04 -46.97 44.17
CA GLN A 59 -19.58 -47.19 45.66
C GLN A 59 -20.77 -48.23 46.21
N THR A 60 -21.75 -47.98 47.23
CA THR A 60 -22.40 -48.96 48.30
C THR A 60 -23.98 -49.07 48.81
N ILE A 61 -24.44 -49.35 50.12
CA ILE A 61 -25.62 -50.24 50.70
C ILE A 61 -26.59 -49.82 51.99
N LEU A 62 -27.77 -50.49 52.42
CA LEU A 62 -28.96 -50.06 53.40
C LEU A 62 -29.95 -51.08 54.26
N ILE A 63 -31.24 -50.75 54.74
CA ILE A 63 -32.29 -51.49 55.67
C ILE A 63 -33.88 -51.28 55.43
N GLU A 64 -34.78 -52.30 55.62
CA GLU A 64 -36.23 -52.56 55.16
C GLU A 64 -37.55 -51.96 55.83
N PRO A 65 -38.79 -51.94 55.20
CA PRO A 65 -40.15 -51.50 55.69
C PRO A 65 -41.35 -52.53 55.56
N THR A 66 -42.64 -52.21 55.90
CA THR A 66 -43.81 -53.16 55.83
C THR A 66 -45.25 -52.74 55.36
N ASP A 67 -45.80 -51.53 55.57
CA ASP A 67 -47.17 -51.13 55.10
C ASP A 67 -47.28 -49.62 54.74
N LEU A 68 -48.41 -49.17 54.17
CA LEU A 68 -48.65 -47.79 53.68
C LEU A 68 -50.10 -47.31 53.87
N ILE A 69 -50.29 -46.08 54.34
CA ILE A 69 -51.59 -45.40 54.47
C ILE A 69 -51.64 -44.15 53.58
N ILE A 70 -52.82 -43.82 53.03
CA ILE A 70 -53.16 -42.52 52.43
C ILE A 70 -54.22 -41.86 53.33
N GLU A 71 -54.03 -40.60 53.73
CA GLU A 71 -54.89 -39.93 54.72
C GLU A 71 -56.00 -39.07 54.10
N ASN A 72 -55.88 -38.70 52.83
CA ASN A 72 -56.75 -37.76 52.14
C ASN A 72 -56.94 -38.12 50.66
N GLU A 73 -57.78 -39.10 50.40
CA GLU A 73 -58.22 -39.42 49.04
C GLU A 73 -59.13 -38.30 48.47
N ILE A 74 -59.18 -38.23 47.13
CA ILE A 74 -60.00 -37.28 46.37
C ILE A 74 -60.59 -38.01 45.17
N TYR A 75 -61.87 -37.81 44.88
CA TYR A 75 -62.58 -38.59 43.85
C TYR A 75 -62.99 -37.77 42.62
N SER A 76 -63.02 -36.43 42.71
CA SER A 76 -63.21 -35.55 41.56
C SER A 76 -62.36 -34.28 41.67
N ALA A 77 -61.97 -33.72 40.53
CA ALA A 77 -61.18 -32.48 40.42
C ALA A 77 -61.40 -31.78 39.07
N HIS A 78 -60.91 -30.55 38.94
CA HIS A 78 -60.89 -29.82 37.66
C HIS A 78 -59.49 -29.67 37.08
N ILE A 79 -59.40 -29.57 35.75
CA ILE A 79 -58.13 -29.32 35.04
C ILE A 79 -57.52 -28.01 35.53
N GLY A 80 -56.20 -27.99 35.71
CA GLY A 80 -55.44 -26.87 36.26
C GLY A 80 -55.34 -26.87 37.79
N GLN A 81 -56.23 -27.56 38.49
CA GLN A 81 -56.14 -27.71 39.94
C GLN A 81 -54.95 -28.61 40.33
N SER A 82 -54.50 -28.46 41.57
CA SER A 82 -53.45 -29.29 42.14
C SER A 82 -53.74 -29.68 43.58
N TYR A 83 -53.46 -30.93 43.93
CA TYR A 83 -53.83 -31.55 45.20
C TYR A 83 -52.62 -32.24 45.82
N LYS A 84 -52.53 -32.27 47.15
CA LYS A 84 -51.36 -32.83 47.87
C LYS A 84 -51.79 -34.03 48.69
N LEU A 85 -51.29 -35.21 48.34
CA LEU A 85 -51.46 -36.39 49.15
C LEU A 85 -50.61 -36.31 50.43
N LYS A 86 -51.17 -36.86 51.50
CA LYS A 86 -50.51 -37.20 52.75
C LYS A 86 -50.51 -38.73 52.86
N CYS A 87 -49.33 -39.29 53.08
CA CYS A 87 -49.13 -40.73 53.13
C CYS A 87 -48.14 -41.10 54.23
N LYS A 88 -48.28 -42.28 54.82
CA LYS A 88 -47.42 -42.77 55.91
C LYS A 88 -46.99 -44.21 55.67
N THR A 89 -45.68 -44.46 55.70
CA THR A 89 -45.10 -45.81 55.73
C THR A 89 -45.07 -46.36 57.15
N LEU A 90 -45.27 -47.68 57.28
CA LEU A 90 -45.09 -48.44 58.51
C LEU A 90 -44.02 -49.53 58.29
N PRO A 91 -43.22 -49.89 59.31
CA PRO A 91 -43.02 -49.12 60.54
C PRO A 91 -42.35 -47.77 60.22
N GLU A 92 -42.44 -46.83 61.15
CA GLU A 92 -42.11 -45.42 60.92
C GLU A 92 -40.58 -45.13 60.92
N ASP A 93 -39.75 -46.13 61.21
CA ASP A 93 -38.32 -46.07 61.46
C ASP A 93 -37.43 -46.63 60.33
N SER A 94 -37.98 -47.40 59.38
CA SER A 94 -37.29 -47.99 58.21
C SER A 94 -36.27 -47.08 57.51
N SER A 95 -35.16 -47.61 56.97
CA SER A 95 -34.24 -46.82 56.13
C SER A 95 -34.76 -46.57 54.71
N TYR A 96 -35.82 -47.27 54.26
CA TYR A 96 -36.47 -47.03 52.96
C TYR A 96 -37.83 -46.34 53.11
N LYS A 97 -37.85 -45.12 53.66
CA LYS A 97 -39.06 -44.27 53.74
C LYS A 97 -39.46 -43.62 52.40
N SER A 98 -38.79 -44.00 51.31
CA SER A 98 -39.02 -43.47 49.98
C SER A 98 -40.37 -43.96 49.45
N LEU A 99 -41.28 -43.02 49.17
CA LEU A 99 -42.53 -43.34 48.47
C LEU A 99 -42.38 -43.11 46.97
N LYS A 100 -42.98 -44.01 46.19
CA LYS A 100 -43.18 -43.87 44.75
C LYS A 100 -44.64 -43.49 44.51
N TYR A 101 -44.82 -42.50 43.65
CA TYR A 101 -46.13 -41.96 43.29
C TYR A 101 -46.32 -42.16 41.79
N GLU A 102 -47.43 -42.81 41.40
CA GLU A 102 -47.74 -43.14 40.01
C GLU A 102 -49.19 -42.76 39.66
N SER A 103 -49.41 -42.53 38.37
CA SER A 103 -50.70 -42.18 37.78
C SER A 103 -50.90 -43.03 36.53
N SER A 104 -52.10 -43.60 36.34
CA SER A 104 -52.38 -44.49 35.20
C SER A 104 -52.32 -43.78 33.85
N ASP A 105 -52.57 -42.47 33.82
CA ASP A 105 -52.16 -41.60 32.70
C ASP A 105 -51.64 -40.26 33.24
N SER A 106 -50.32 -40.09 33.14
CA SER A 106 -49.61 -38.84 33.45
C SER A 106 -50.08 -37.63 32.63
N LYS A 107 -50.81 -37.83 31.53
CA LYS A 107 -51.43 -36.77 30.71
C LYS A 107 -52.79 -36.31 31.24
N ILE A 108 -53.49 -37.14 32.03
CA ILE A 108 -54.75 -36.78 32.71
C ILE A 108 -54.42 -36.17 34.08
N ALA A 109 -53.56 -36.83 34.86
CA ALA A 109 -53.01 -36.26 36.09
C ALA A 109 -51.53 -36.60 36.24
N SER A 110 -50.70 -35.57 36.37
CA SER A 110 -49.28 -35.71 36.74
C SER A 110 -49.15 -35.81 38.26
N ILE A 111 -48.23 -36.64 38.76
CA ILE A 111 -47.91 -36.70 40.19
C ILE A 111 -46.40 -36.57 40.39
N SER A 112 -46.00 -35.66 41.27
CA SER A 112 -44.59 -35.43 41.63
C SER A 112 -44.08 -36.51 42.58
N THR A 113 -42.76 -36.67 42.67
CA THR A 113 -42.07 -37.51 43.67
C THR A 113 -42.42 -37.15 45.12
N SER A 114 -42.99 -35.96 45.37
CA SER A 114 -43.47 -35.54 46.68
C SER A 114 -44.91 -35.97 46.99
N GLY A 115 -45.67 -36.53 46.04
CA GLY A 115 -47.11 -36.78 46.18
C GLY A 115 -48.01 -35.57 45.96
N LYS A 116 -47.51 -34.48 45.36
CA LYS A 116 -48.38 -33.43 44.79
C LYS A 116 -48.85 -33.86 43.40
N ILE A 117 -50.16 -33.96 43.22
CA ILE A 117 -50.89 -34.17 41.96
C ILE A 117 -51.15 -32.81 41.30
N ASN A 118 -51.06 -32.73 39.97
CA ASN A 118 -51.64 -31.65 39.17
C ASN A 118 -52.49 -32.28 38.06
N PHE A 119 -53.75 -31.85 37.95
CA PHE A 119 -54.72 -32.35 36.98
C PHE A 119 -54.58 -31.60 35.66
N LEU A 120 -54.36 -32.31 34.55
CA LEU A 120 -53.87 -31.76 33.29
C LEU A 120 -54.84 -31.89 32.11
N LYS A 121 -55.73 -32.88 32.13
CA LYS A 121 -56.70 -33.14 31.06
C LYS A 121 -57.96 -33.80 31.62
N ASP A 122 -59.06 -33.64 30.91
CA ASP A 122 -60.34 -34.30 31.12
C ASP A 122 -60.21 -35.84 31.04
N GLY A 123 -60.91 -36.55 31.93
CA GLY A 123 -60.99 -38.02 31.99
C GLY A 123 -60.79 -38.63 33.38
N GLU A 124 -61.06 -39.93 33.51
CA GLU A 124 -60.81 -40.70 34.74
C GLU A 124 -59.34 -41.17 34.81
N VAL A 125 -58.74 -41.09 35.99
CA VAL A 125 -57.35 -41.52 36.24
C VAL A 125 -57.20 -42.23 37.58
N LYS A 126 -56.43 -43.32 37.61
CA LYS A 126 -56.11 -44.08 38.82
C LYS A 126 -54.77 -43.64 39.37
N ILE A 127 -54.76 -43.19 40.62
CA ILE A 127 -53.56 -42.82 41.36
C ILE A 127 -53.10 -44.02 42.20
N THR A 128 -51.79 -44.28 42.18
CA THR A 128 -51.14 -45.34 42.94
C THR A 128 -50.04 -44.72 43.81
N VAL A 129 -49.98 -45.13 45.07
CA VAL A 129 -48.84 -44.84 45.95
C VAL A 129 -48.25 -46.17 46.42
N SER A 130 -46.94 -46.34 46.31
CA SER A 130 -46.22 -47.50 46.84
C SER A 130 -44.99 -47.09 47.64
N ASN A 131 -44.40 -48.01 48.41
CA ASN A 131 -42.99 -47.87 48.76
C ASN A 131 -42.14 -47.99 47.47
N LYS A 132 -41.04 -47.24 47.40
CA LYS A 132 -40.14 -47.20 46.23
C LYS A 132 -39.28 -48.45 46.13
N ASP A 133 -38.79 -48.91 47.27
CA ASP A 133 -37.83 -50.00 47.37
C ASP A 133 -38.56 -51.35 47.65
N TYR A 134 -39.85 -51.30 48.06
CA TYR A 134 -40.73 -52.44 48.37
C TYR A 134 -42.11 -52.29 47.65
N PRO A 135 -42.17 -52.45 46.31
CA PRO A 135 -43.30 -52.00 45.47
C PRO A 135 -44.62 -52.76 45.65
N GLU A 136 -44.61 -53.89 46.35
CA GLU A 136 -45.78 -54.65 46.78
C GLU A 136 -46.60 -53.91 47.84
N ILE A 137 -45.95 -53.09 48.67
CA ILE A 137 -46.59 -52.21 49.66
C ILE A 137 -47.21 -51.01 48.93
N LYS A 138 -48.52 -51.07 48.63
CA LYS A 138 -49.21 -50.02 47.85
C LYS A 138 -50.71 -49.85 48.14
N LYS A 139 -51.23 -48.66 47.80
CA LYS A 139 -52.67 -48.30 47.81
C LYS A 139 -53.05 -47.59 46.49
N THR A 140 -54.33 -47.64 46.10
CA THR A 140 -54.84 -47.06 44.84
C THR A 140 -56.26 -46.52 44.97
N PHE A 141 -56.55 -45.39 44.32
CA PHE A 141 -57.91 -44.82 44.19
C PHE A 141 -58.07 -44.18 42.80
N ASN A 142 -59.32 -43.96 42.37
CA ASN A 142 -59.65 -43.30 41.09
C ASN A 142 -60.06 -41.83 41.33
N VAL A 143 -59.78 -40.96 40.35
CA VAL A 143 -60.19 -39.55 40.33
C VAL A 143 -60.80 -39.22 38.96
N GLU A 144 -61.97 -38.60 38.95
CA GLU A 144 -62.59 -38.03 37.76
C GLU A 144 -62.13 -36.58 37.55
N VAL A 145 -61.46 -36.29 36.43
CA VAL A 145 -61.02 -34.93 36.09
C VAL A 145 -61.99 -34.33 35.08
N ASN A 146 -62.66 -33.26 35.47
CA ASN A 146 -63.70 -32.59 34.67
C ASN A 146 -63.22 -31.21 34.16
N LYS A 147 -63.36 -30.96 32.85
CA LYS A 147 -63.11 -29.63 32.26
C LYS A 147 -64.23 -28.63 32.58
N ILE A 148 -63.88 -27.50 33.21
CA ILE A 148 -64.74 -26.31 33.21
C ILE A 148 -64.55 -25.61 31.85
N ASN A 149 -65.56 -25.66 30.99
CA ASN A 149 -65.49 -25.07 29.66
C ASN A 149 -65.53 -23.53 29.71
N LEU A 150 -64.71 -22.90 28.87
CA LEU A 150 -64.78 -21.47 28.62
C LEU A 150 -65.98 -21.18 27.70
N ASN A 151 -66.85 -20.25 28.08
CA ASN A 151 -67.99 -19.81 27.23
C ASN A 151 -67.61 -18.59 26.38
N SER A 152 -66.83 -17.67 26.94
CA SER A 152 -66.25 -16.53 26.22
C SER A 152 -65.06 -15.95 26.98
N PHE A 153 -64.23 -15.17 26.31
CA PHE A 153 -63.21 -14.32 26.94
C PHE A 153 -63.10 -12.99 26.21
N SER A 154 -62.37 -12.04 26.80
CA SER A 154 -61.99 -10.78 26.15
C SER A 154 -60.60 -10.33 26.58
N SER A 155 -59.90 -9.63 25.67
CA SER A 155 -58.58 -9.04 25.92
C SER A 155 -58.67 -7.52 25.84
N SER A 156 -57.96 -6.83 26.74
CA SER A 156 -57.89 -5.37 26.79
C SER A 156 -56.48 -4.89 27.10
N LEU A 157 -56.12 -3.72 26.56
CA LEU A 157 -54.83 -3.07 26.85
C LEU A 157 -55.02 -1.96 27.87
N VAL A 158 -54.18 -1.97 28.90
CA VAL A 158 -54.08 -0.90 29.89
C VAL A 158 -52.66 -0.36 30.01
N LYS A 159 -52.58 0.92 30.35
CA LYS A 159 -51.35 1.64 30.68
C LYS A 159 -51.53 2.25 32.05
N ASP A 160 -50.65 1.93 32.99
CA ASP A 160 -50.63 2.51 34.35
C ASP A 160 -51.99 2.46 35.08
N ASN A 161 -52.76 1.40 34.78
CA ASN A 161 -54.15 1.08 35.18
C ASN A 161 -55.29 1.80 34.44
N GLU A 162 -54.99 2.70 33.49
CA GLU A 162 -55.96 3.33 32.60
C GLU A 162 -56.16 2.53 31.30
N ASN A 163 -57.37 2.57 30.75
CA ASN A 163 -57.73 1.88 29.51
C ASN A 163 -57.42 2.77 28.29
N VAL A 164 -56.58 2.30 27.38
CA VAL A 164 -56.11 3.10 26.23
C VAL A 164 -56.97 2.93 24.96
N LYS A 165 -58.24 2.52 25.13
CA LYS A 165 -59.19 2.30 24.03
C LYS A 165 -59.93 3.58 23.66
N LEU A 166 -59.91 3.93 22.37
CA LEU A 166 -60.69 5.01 21.79
C LEU A 166 -62.15 4.59 21.56
N ASP A 167 -63.04 5.58 21.40
CA ASP A 167 -64.48 5.37 21.14
C ASP A 167 -64.76 4.55 19.86
N ASN A 168 -63.87 4.61 18.87
CA ASN A 168 -63.96 3.81 17.64
C ASN A 168 -63.60 2.32 17.84
N GLY A 169 -63.16 1.93 19.04
CA GLY A 169 -62.81 0.57 19.42
C GLY A 169 -61.33 0.20 19.25
N ILE A 170 -60.50 1.07 18.69
CA ILE A 170 -59.05 0.87 18.52
C ILE A 170 -58.33 1.25 19.82
N TYR A 171 -57.32 0.48 20.23
CA TYR A 171 -56.42 0.89 21.31
C TYR A 171 -55.32 1.80 20.76
N LEU A 172 -55.13 2.97 21.36
CA LEU A 172 -54.08 3.93 20.98
C LEU A 172 -52.83 3.68 21.83
N LEU A 173 -51.71 3.42 21.17
CA LEU A 173 -50.42 3.15 21.79
C LEU A 173 -49.39 4.16 21.28
N LYS A 174 -48.38 4.42 22.10
CA LYS A 174 -47.17 5.16 21.73
C LYS A 174 -46.02 4.21 21.46
N GLN A 175 -45.20 4.53 20.46
CA GLN A 175 -43.98 3.82 20.13
C GLN A 175 -43.04 3.68 21.34
N TYR A 176 -42.34 2.54 21.44
CA TYR A 176 -41.43 2.17 22.52
C TYR A 176 -42.05 2.07 23.93
N GLU A 177 -43.36 2.24 24.08
CA GLU A 177 -44.04 1.97 25.33
C GLU A 177 -44.47 0.50 25.49
N THR A 178 -44.63 0.08 26.75
CA THR A 178 -45.17 -1.23 27.13
C THR A 178 -46.54 -1.07 27.78
N TYR A 179 -47.47 -1.91 27.37
CA TYR A 179 -48.86 -2.00 27.82
C TYR A 179 -49.14 -3.37 28.43
N THR A 180 -50.04 -3.45 29.40
CA THR A 180 -50.46 -4.73 30.01
C THR A 180 -51.73 -5.25 29.33
N ILE A 181 -51.75 -6.54 29.01
CA ILE A 181 -52.90 -7.23 28.45
C ILE A 181 -53.71 -7.86 29.59
N ASN A 182 -54.85 -7.25 29.91
CA ASN A 182 -55.82 -7.80 30.84
C ASN A 182 -56.78 -8.72 30.08
N ASN A 183 -56.83 -10.00 30.47
CA ASN A 183 -57.74 -10.99 29.93
C ASN A 183 -58.83 -11.33 30.95
N SER A 184 -60.09 -11.27 30.54
CA SER A 184 -61.25 -11.64 31.36
C SER A 184 -61.92 -12.88 30.76
N PHE A 185 -62.32 -13.83 31.60
CA PHE A 185 -62.88 -15.13 31.21
C PHE A 185 -64.30 -15.29 31.76
N VAL A 186 -65.16 -16.00 31.03
CA VAL A 186 -66.51 -16.36 31.46
C VAL A 186 -66.71 -17.87 31.25
N PRO A 187 -66.85 -18.68 32.30
CA PRO A 187 -66.68 -18.31 33.71
C PRO A 187 -65.22 -17.97 34.06
N GLU A 188 -64.99 -17.32 35.19
CA GLU A 188 -63.64 -16.87 35.62
C GLU A 188 -62.73 -18.06 35.99
N ASP A 189 -63.30 -19.15 36.49
CA ASP A 189 -62.64 -20.40 36.90
C ASP A 189 -62.50 -21.43 35.76
N ALA A 190 -62.69 -21.00 34.50
CA ALA A 190 -62.55 -21.86 33.33
C ALA A 190 -61.18 -22.59 33.30
N SER A 191 -61.19 -23.88 32.94
CA SER A 191 -60.02 -24.75 33.05
C SER A 191 -58.83 -24.38 32.14
N ILE A 192 -59.05 -23.53 31.12
CA ILE A 192 -58.03 -23.12 30.15
C ILE A 192 -58.10 -21.61 29.92
N THR A 193 -57.28 -20.87 30.66
CA THR A 193 -57.15 -19.39 30.62
C THR A 193 -55.90 -18.90 29.87
N LYS A 194 -55.13 -19.81 29.26
CA LYS A 194 -53.90 -19.45 28.53
C LYS A 194 -54.22 -18.95 27.11
N VAL A 195 -54.38 -17.64 26.98
CA VAL A 195 -54.51 -16.95 25.68
C VAL A 195 -53.21 -17.07 24.88
N SER A 196 -53.34 -17.39 23.59
CA SER A 196 -52.28 -17.23 22.58
C SER A 196 -52.56 -16.00 21.71
N TYR A 197 -51.49 -15.41 21.16
CA TYR A 197 -51.56 -14.15 20.40
C TYR A 197 -50.87 -14.31 19.04
N THR A 198 -51.55 -13.90 17.97
CA THR A 198 -51.03 -13.88 16.60
C THR A 198 -51.04 -12.43 16.10
N TYR A 199 -49.86 -11.94 15.72
CA TYR A 199 -49.58 -10.53 15.43
C TYR A 199 -48.37 -10.39 14.50
N ASP A 200 -48.23 -9.24 13.83
CA ASP A 200 -46.99 -8.92 13.12
C ASP A 200 -45.88 -8.51 14.12
N LYS A 201 -44.76 -9.24 14.06
CA LYS A 201 -43.58 -9.06 14.91
C LYS A 201 -42.75 -7.83 14.57
N ASN A 202 -42.98 -7.18 13.43
CA ASN A 202 -42.34 -5.92 13.07
C ASN A 202 -42.79 -4.81 14.03
N TYR A 203 -44.10 -4.62 14.17
CA TYR A 203 -44.71 -3.52 14.92
C TYR A 203 -44.83 -3.76 16.42
N VAL A 204 -44.95 -5.01 16.87
CA VAL A 204 -45.08 -5.33 18.30
C VAL A 204 -44.28 -6.56 18.74
N SER A 205 -44.17 -6.76 20.06
CA SER A 205 -43.85 -8.05 20.66
C SER A 205 -44.66 -8.26 21.94
N ILE A 206 -45.29 -9.44 22.06
CA ILE A 206 -46.10 -9.82 23.21
C ILE A 206 -45.40 -10.94 23.99
N SER A 207 -45.21 -10.74 25.29
CA SER A 207 -44.64 -11.72 26.23
C SER A 207 -45.18 -11.48 27.65
N ASN A 208 -45.45 -12.55 28.41
CA ASN A 208 -45.94 -12.47 29.80
C ASN A 208 -47.11 -11.48 30.01
N ASN A 209 -48.10 -11.50 29.11
CA ASN A 209 -49.24 -10.55 29.07
C ASN A 209 -48.82 -9.06 29.07
N LYS A 210 -47.66 -8.74 28.48
CA LYS A 210 -47.25 -7.38 28.14
C LYS A 210 -47.06 -7.26 26.62
N LEU A 211 -47.54 -6.17 26.04
CA LEU A 211 -47.36 -5.79 24.64
C LEU A 211 -46.40 -4.60 24.59
N TYR A 212 -45.28 -4.76 23.90
CA TYR A 212 -44.33 -3.69 23.59
C TYR A 212 -44.55 -3.19 22.16
N ALA A 213 -44.76 -1.87 22.01
CA ALA A 213 -44.90 -1.20 20.72
C ALA A 213 -43.52 -0.84 20.15
N LYS A 214 -43.26 -1.14 18.88
CA LYS A 214 -41.94 -0.99 18.24
C LYS A 214 -41.92 0.09 17.17
N GLU A 215 -42.85 0.01 16.22
CA GLU A 215 -42.88 0.82 15.01
C GLU A 215 -44.29 1.40 14.82
N PRO A 216 -44.43 2.62 14.28
CA PRO A 216 -45.72 3.26 14.09
C PRO A 216 -46.58 2.52 13.05
N ILE A 217 -47.88 2.46 13.29
CA ILE A 217 -48.86 1.87 12.36
C ILE A 217 -50.28 2.36 12.67
N ASN A 218 -51.00 2.81 11.64
CA ASN A 218 -52.36 3.34 11.78
C ASN A 218 -53.38 2.29 12.26
N GLU A 219 -53.23 1.05 11.80
CA GLU A 219 -54.11 -0.06 12.17
C GLU A 219 -53.38 -1.41 12.12
N LEU A 220 -53.31 -2.12 13.24
CA LEU A 220 -52.84 -3.50 13.32
C LEU A 220 -53.83 -4.37 14.12
N LYS A 221 -54.26 -5.46 13.50
CA LYS A 221 -55.14 -6.45 14.14
C LYS A 221 -54.31 -7.50 14.91
N ILE A 222 -54.56 -7.60 16.21
CA ILE A 222 -54.04 -8.66 17.08
C ILE A 222 -55.13 -9.73 17.22
N ASN A 223 -54.86 -10.95 16.76
CA ASN A 223 -55.77 -12.08 16.94
C ASN A 223 -55.40 -12.83 18.22
N THR A 224 -56.41 -13.25 18.98
CA THR A 224 -56.29 -13.91 20.29
C THR A 224 -57.07 -15.21 20.30
N ILE A 225 -56.50 -16.31 20.79
CA ILE A 225 -57.19 -17.60 20.87
C ILE A 225 -57.07 -18.16 22.29
N CYS A 226 -58.19 -18.63 22.86
CA CYS A 226 -58.21 -19.30 24.17
C CYS A 226 -59.23 -20.45 24.13
N ASP A 227 -58.82 -21.66 24.51
CA ASP A 227 -59.68 -22.88 24.50
C ASP A 227 -60.43 -23.14 23.17
N GLY A 228 -59.83 -22.73 22.04
CA GLY A 228 -60.45 -22.83 20.71
C GLY A 228 -61.43 -21.70 20.35
N ILE A 229 -61.76 -20.81 21.29
CA ILE A 229 -62.48 -19.57 21.01
C ILE A 229 -61.50 -18.58 20.35
N GLU A 230 -61.87 -18.03 19.21
CA GLU A 230 -61.13 -16.96 18.54
C GLU A 230 -61.74 -15.59 18.84
N ASN A 231 -60.87 -14.59 19.02
CA ASN A 231 -61.19 -13.19 19.27
C ASN A 231 -60.14 -12.30 18.60
N SER A 232 -60.38 -10.99 18.56
CA SER A 232 -59.35 -10.04 18.10
C SER A 232 -59.59 -8.63 18.63
N PHE A 233 -58.51 -7.86 18.71
CA PHE A 233 -58.57 -6.41 18.93
C PHE A 233 -57.64 -5.67 17.97
N THR A 234 -57.91 -4.39 17.76
CA THR A 234 -57.14 -3.52 16.86
C THR A 234 -56.35 -2.51 17.67
N ILE A 235 -55.11 -2.25 17.25
CA ILE A 235 -54.23 -1.22 17.82
C ILE A 235 -53.83 -0.19 16.76
N CYS A 236 -53.57 1.04 17.18
CA CYS A 236 -52.82 2.06 16.47
C CYS A 236 -51.55 2.36 17.28
N ILE A 237 -50.40 2.56 16.62
CA ILE A 237 -49.15 2.98 17.26
C ILE A 237 -48.76 4.34 16.69
N GLU A 238 -48.82 5.38 17.52
CA GLU A 238 -48.31 6.71 17.21
C GLU A 238 -46.78 6.74 17.30
N GLU A 239 -46.14 7.40 16.33
CA GLU A 239 -44.71 7.69 16.36
C GLU A 239 -44.40 8.62 17.54
N VAL A 240 -43.36 8.28 18.31
CA VAL A 240 -42.86 9.16 19.38
C VAL A 240 -41.67 9.91 18.84
N VAL A 241 -41.84 11.22 18.59
CA VAL A 241 -40.74 12.09 18.19
C VAL A 241 -39.77 12.23 19.37
N ILE A 242 -38.63 11.55 19.26
CA ILE A 242 -37.54 11.64 20.23
C ILE A 242 -36.52 12.62 19.66
N GLU A 243 -36.55 13.84 20.18
CA GLU A 243 -35.64 14.93 19.85
C GLU A 243 -34.19 14.61 20.25
N VAL A 244 -33.22 15.19 19.54
CA VAL A 244 -31.81 15.18 19.97
C VAL A 244 -31.67 15.84 21.35
N ILE A 245 -30.83 15.28 22.21
CA ILE A 245 -30.39 15.89 23.48
C ILE A 245 -28.92 16.30 23.39
N ASP A 246 -28.07 15.45 22.79
CA ASP A 246 -26.69 15.79 22.45
C ASP A 246 -26.20 15.03 21.21
N ILE A 247 -25.18 15.59 20.56
CA ILE A 247 -24.41 14.93 19.49
C ILE A 247 -23.14 14.33 20.12
N ILE A 248 -23.04 13.00 20.11
CA ILE A 248 -21.90 12.22 20.61
C ILE A 248 -21.10 11.72 19.41
N ASP A 249 -19.78 11.89 19.44
CA ASP A 249 -18.93 11.63 18.28
C ASP A 249 -17.53 11.16 18.74
N TYR A 250 -16.86 10.38 17.90
CA TYR A 250 -15.50 9.90 18.16
C TYR A 250 -14.42 10.71 17.42
N ASN A 251 -14.71 11.23 16.23
CA ASN A 251 -13.77 12.05 15.47
C ASN A 251 -13.81 13.54 15.86
N PHE A 252 -14.87 14.06 16.49
CA PHE A 252 -14.78 15.33 17.25
C PHE A 252 -13.78 15.24 18.44
N SER A 253 -13.39 14.04 18.86
CA SER A 253 -12.31 13.84 19.84
C SER A 253 -10.92 13.61 19.19
N LYS A 254 -10.86 13.38 17.88
CA LYS A 254 -9.61 13.54 17.11
C LYS A 254 -9.41 15.04 16.89
N ALA A 255 -8.18 15.52 17.10
CA ALA A 255 -7.90 16.95 16.99
C ALA A 255 -8.10 17.51 15.57
N LYS A 256 -7.96 16.66 14.54
CA LYS A 256 -8.00 17.00 13.12
C LYS A 256 -8.53 15.83 12.28
N ILE A 257 -9.02 16.14 11.09
CA ILE A 257 -9.21 15.21 9.97
C ILE A 257 -8.28 15.66 8.84
N ASP A 258 -7.49 14.73 8.30
CA ASP A 258 -6.54 15.00 7.22
C ASP A 258 -7.27 15.05 5.86
N MET A 259 -6.88 15.99 5.00
CA MET A 259 -7.42 16.17 3.64
C MET A 259 -6.35 16.75 2.71
N HIS A 260 -6.47 16.54 1.40
CA HIS A 260 -5.62 17.17 0.40
C HIS A 260 -6.32 18.30 -0.38
N VAL A 261 -5.54 19.25 -0.90
CA VAL A 261 -6.06 20.29 -1.81
C VAL A 261 -6.63 19.64 -3.09
N ASN A 262 -7.80 20.10 -3.53
CA ASN A 262 -8.65 19.52 -4.58
C ASN A 262 -9.26 18.13 -4.26
N GLU A 263 -9.09 17.59 -3.05
CA GLU A 263 -9.84 16.40 -2.64
C GLU A 263 -11.33 16.72 -2.42
N GLU A 264 -12.19 15.72 -2.63
CA GLU A 264 -13.62 15.79 -2.34
C GLU A 264 -14.02 14.69 -1.34
N MET A 265 -14.64 15.07 -0.22
CA MET A 265 -15.12 14.13 0.81
C MET A 265 -16.65 14.18 0.93
N SER A 266 -17.32 13.04 0.70
CA SER A 266 -18.79 12.94 0.73
C SER A 266 -19.36 13.01 2.15
N LEU A 267 -20.19 14.01 2.45
CA LEU A 267 -20.89 14.11 3.74
C LEU A 267 -21.94 13.00 3.92
N SER A 268 -22.44 12.42 2.82
CA SER A 268 -23.39 11.30 2.84
C SER A 268 -22.82 10.01 3.44
N ASN A 269 -21.49 9.90 3.58
CA ASN A 269 -20.82 8.74 4.16
C ASN A 269 -20.58 8.86 5.67
N ASP A 270 -21.04 9.95 6.29
CA ASP A 270 -20.76 10.31 7.68
C ASP A 270 -19.24 10.32 8.01
N PRO A 271 -18.46 11.25 7.40
CA PRO A 271 -17.01 11.32 7.61
C PRO A 271 -16.62 11.70 9.05
N PHE A 272 -17.56 12.23 9.83
CA PHE A 272 -17.35 12.59 11.23
C PHE A 272 -17.71 11.45 12.19
N GLY A 273 -18.58 10.50 11.80
CA GLY A 273 -18.98 9.38 12.65
C GLY A 273 -20.01 9.81 13.71
N VAL A 274 -20.95 10.65 13.30
CA VAL A 274 -21.91 11.33 14.17
C VAL A 274 -22.90 10.35 14.78
N SER A 275 -23.02 10.36 16.10
CA SER A 275 -24.06 9.60 16.82
C SER A 275 -24.91 10.50 17.71
N PHE A 276 -26.12 10.05 17.99
CA PHE A 276 -27.13 10.85 18.69
C PHE A 276 -27.39 10.32 20.10
N SER A 277 -27.55 11.25 21.05
CA SER A 277 -28.03 10.97 22.40
C SER A 277 -29.44 11.51 22.56
N PRO A 278 -30.45 10.67 22.89
CA PRO A 278 -30.37 9.22 23.09
C PRO A 278 -30.25 8.45 21.75
N LYS A 279 -29.77 7.19 21.78
CA LYS A 279 -29.54 6.40 20.54
C LYS A 279 -30.78 6.16 19.67
N ASN A 280 -31.97 6.22 20.27
CA ASN A 280 -33.26 6.09 19.60
C ASN A 280 -33.91 7.45 19.25
N THR A 281 -33.12 8.53 19.18
CA THR A 281 -33.52 9.78 18.52
C THR A 281 -34.11 9.48 17.14
N THR A 282 -35.26 10.07 16.81
CA THR A 282 -35.95 9.85 15.53
C THR A 282 -35.46 10.80 14.44
N ASN A 283 -35.37 12.12 14.71
CA ASN A 283 -34.79 13.07 13.77
C ASN A 283 -33.25 13.01 13.81
N LYS A 284 -32.61 12.77 12.67
CA LYS A 284 -31.15 12.66 12.52
C LYS A 284 -30.58 13.63 11.50
N ASN A 285 -31.37 14.65 11.13
CA ASN A 285 -30.96 15.62 10.13
C ASN A 285 -29.89 16.56 10.68
N LEU A 286 -28.77 16.61 9.97
CA LEU A 286 -27.63 17.47 10.23
C LEU A 286 -27.50 18.54 9.15
N THR A 287 -26.86 19.65 9.48
CA THR A 287 -26.50 20.70 8.53
C THR A 287 -25.08 21.15 8.82
N TYR A 288 -24.31 21.36 7.76
CA TYR A 288 -22.87 21.59 7.81
C TYR A 288 -22.54 22.98 7.28
N LEU A 289 -21.67 23.70 7.99
CA LEU A 289 -21.23 25.05 7.63
C LEU A 289 -19.71 25.17 7.79
N SER A 290 -18.99 25.51 6.73
CA SER A 290 -17.57 25.88 6.87
C SER A 290 -17.44 27.31 7.38
N LYS A 291 -16.61 27.50 8.41
CA LYS A 291 -16.16 28.83 8.87
C LYS A 291 -14.97 29.35 8.07
N ASN A 292 -14.37 28.49 7.23
CA ASN A 292 -13.22 28.76 6.36
C ASN A 292 -13.48 28.23 4.94
N PRO A 293 -14.50 28.73 4.21
CA PRO A 293 -14.83 28.27 2.86
C PRO A 293 -13.67 28.44 1.85
N GLU A 294 -12.72 29.31 2.15
CA GLU A 294 -11.47 29.51 1.39
C GLU A 294 -10.46 28.37 1.56
N ILE A 295 -10.53 27.59 2.65
CA ILE A 295 -9.67 26.43 2.94
C ILE A 295 -10.42 25.13 2.63
N VAL A 296 -11.64 24.97 3.16
CA VAL A 296 -12.56 23.85 2.85
C VAL A 296 -13.94 24.43 2.56
N ASN A 297 -14.41 24.32 1.31
CA ASN A 297 -15.76 24.71 0.94
C ASN A 297 -16.74 23.53 1.08
N ILE A 298 -18.04 23.83 1.15
CA ILE A 298 -19.10 22.82 1.14
C ILE A 298 -19.97 22.99 -0.11
N GLU A 299 -19.90 22.03 -1.03
CA GLU A 299 -20.56 22.08 -2.34
C GLU A 299 -21.25 20.74 -2.62
N ASN A 300 -22.53 20.76 -3.02
CA ASN A 300 -23.28 19.55 -3.44
C ASN A 300 -23.22 18.36 -2.46
N ASN A 301 -23.31 18.64 -1.15
CA ASN A 301 -23.14 17.67 -0.04
C ASN A 301 -21.76 16.99 0.03
N LYS A 302 -20.72 17.68 -0.44
CA LYS A 302 -19.31 17.31 -0.26
C LYS A 302 -18.55 18.43 0.44
N LEU A 303 -17.53 18.06 1.20
CA LEU A 303 -16.42 18.93 1.57
C LEU A 303 -15.44 18.95 0.39
N VAL A 304 -14.87 20.11 0.08
CA VAL A 304 -13.89 20.26 -1.01
C VAL A 304 -12.70 21.07 -0.52
N GLY A 305 -11.50 20.47 -0.52
CA GLY A 305 -10.27 21.17 -0.13
C GLY A 305 -9.88 22.21 -1.20
N LYS A 306 -9.75 23.47 -0.81
CA LYS A 306 -9.48 24.61 -1.71
C LYS A 306 -8.06 25.17 -1.58
N SER A 307 -7.52 25.23 -0.36
CA SER A 307 -6.13 25.58 -0.08
C SER A 307 -5.62 24.82 1.14
N ALA A 308 -4.31 24.69 1.28
CA ALA A 308 -3.73 24.17 2.52
C ALA A 308 -4.00 25.12 3.70
N GLY A 309 -4.12 24.55 4.91
CA GLY A 309 -4.51 25.27 6.12
C GLY A 309 -5.48 24.47 7.00
N ILE A 310 -5.86 25.04 8.14
CA ILE A 310 -6.82 24.43 9.08
C ILE A 310 -8.18 25.13 8.93
N ALA A 311 -9.19 24.38 8.50
CA ALA A 311 -10.58 24.83 8.41
C ALA A 311 -11.39 24.35 9.62
N THR A 312 -12.35 25.15 10.10
CA THR A 312 -13.35 24.70 11.08
C THR A 312 -14.71 24.48 10.40
N ILE A 313 -15.26 23.27 10.51
CA ILE A 313 -16.63 22.95 10.09
C ILE A 313 -17.54 22.93 11.34
N GLU A 314 -18.65 23.65 11.28
CA GLU A 314 -19.72 23.59 12.26
C GLU A 314 -20.76 22.54 11.82
N VAL A 315 -21.05 21.60 12.71
CA VAL A 315 -22.07 20.56 12.55
C VAL A 315 -23.27 20.92 13.43
N VAL A 316 -24.45 21.04 12.83
CA VAL A 316 -25.67 21.53 13.50
C VAL A 316 -26.79 20.50 13.39
N SER A 317 -27.37 20.09 14.53
CA SER A 317 -28.64 19.36 14.53
C SER A 317 -29.81 20.32 14.28
N GLN A 318 -30.71 19.95 13.35
CA GLN A 318 -31.81 20.81 12.92
C GLN A 318 -32.87 21.10 14.00
N ASP A 319 -32.98 20.29 15.06
CA ASP A 319 -34.05 20.44 16.07
C ASP A 319 -33.80 21.58 17.08
N LYS A 320 -32.54 21.82 17.47
CA LYS A 320 -32.21 22.53 18.72
C LYS A 320 -30.97 23.43 18.67
N GLU A 321 -30.47 23.76 17.48
CA GLU A 321 -29.23 24.52 17.29
C GLU A 321 -28.00 23.89 18.00
N ILE A 322 -28.03 22.59 18.30
CA ILE A 322 -26.90 21.89 18.92
C ILE A 322 -25.75 21.87 17.92
N LYS A 323 -24.75 22.70 18.22
CA LYS A 323 -23.53 22.91 17.43
C LYS A 323 -22.38 22.08 18.01
N LYS A 324 -21.63 21.45 17.13
CA LYS A 324 -20.29 20.89 17.39
C LYS A 324 -19.34 21.44 16.32
N GLU A 325 -18.05 21.52 16.64
CA GLU A 325 -17.03 21.99 15.71
C GLU A 325 -16.00 20.89 15.49
N VAL A 326 -15.53 20.77 14.25
CA VAL A 326 -14.45 19.85 13.85
C VAL A 326 -13.43 20.60 13.02
N GLN A 327 -12.15 20.33 13.26
CA GLN A 327 -11.05 20.88 12.48
C GLN A 327 -10.64 19.91 11.37
N ILE A 328 -10.44 20.44 10.17
CA ILE A 328 -9.92 19.73 9.01
C ILE A 328 -8.60 20.38 8.63
N GLU A 329 -7.54 19.59 8.54
CA GLU A 329 -6.22 20.03 8.08
C GLU A 329 -6.05 19.65 6.63
N VAL A 330 -6.08 20.66 5.77
CA VAL A 330 -5.82 20.52 4.34
C VAL A 330 -4.33 20.69 4.10
N THR A 331 -3.74 19.73 3.40
CA THR A 331 -2.31 19.66 3.07
C THR A 331 -2.11 19.67 1.56
N ASN A 332 -0.97 20.19 1.07
CA ASN A 332 -0.67 20.08 -0.35
C ASN A 332 -0.12 18.70 -0.71
N ILE A 333 -0.50 18.22 -1.89
CA ILE A 333 0.17 17.09 -2.54
C ILE A 333 1.52 17.60 -3.03
N ILE A 334 2.59 17.14 -2.40
CA ILE A 334 3.99 17.44 -2.74
C ILE A 334 4.73 16.15 -3.11
N GLY A 335 5.64 16.24 -4.08
CA GLY A 335 6.46 15.12 -4.52
C GLY A 335 7.13 15.39 -5.87
N LEU A 336 8.26 14.73 -6.09
CA LEU A 336 8.99 14.72 -7.36
C LEU A 336 8.88 13.34 -8.03
N LYS A 337 9.08 13.31 -9.35
CA LYS A 337 9.17 12.08 -10.16
C LYS A 337 10.49 11.36 -9.89
N GLU A 338 10.60 10.12 -10.37
CA GLU A 338 11.81 9.28 -10.28
C GLU A 338 13.06 9.97 -10.88
N GLU A 339 12.90 10.72 -11.97
CA GLU A 339 13.87 11.73 -12.42
C GLU A 339 13.53 13.07 -11.75
N GLU A 340 14.00 13.27 -10.52
CA GLU A 340 13.58 14.34 -9.61
C GLU A 340 13.85 15.76 -10.14
N PHE A 341 14.95 15.92 -10.89
CA PHE A 341 15.44 17.20 -11.41
C PHE A 341 15.86 17.09 -12.87
N THR A 342 15.53 18.11 -13.67
CA THR A 342 16.14 18.30 -15.00
C THR A 342 17.03 19.53 -14.97
N LEU A 343 18.35 19.29 -15.08
CA LEU A 343 19.34 20.35 -15.19
C LEU A 343 19.59 20.69 -16.67
N VAL A 344 19.41 21.96 -17.04
CA VAL A 344 19.48 22.40 -18.45
C VAL A 344 20.75 23.21 -18.70
N GLN A 345 21.67 22.68 -19.52
CA GLN A 345 22.87 23.41 -19.96
C GLN A 345 23.56 22.78 -21.20
N GLU A 346 24.40 23.58 -21.87
CA GLU A 346 25.23 23.18 -23.01
C GLU A 346 26.47 22.32 -22.64
N TYR A 347 26.94 22.38 -21.38
CA TYR A 347 28.16 21.66 -20.92
C TYR A 347 28.05 21.07 -19.50
N LEU A 348 26.84 20.69 -19.08
CA LEU A 348 26.66 19.91 -17.86
C LEU A 348 27.12 18.45 -18.11
N LYS A 349 27.83 17.84 -17.17
CA LYS A 349 28.11 16.39 -17.17
C LYS A 349 27.85 15.81 -15.77
N TYR A 350 27.07 14.75 -15.68
CA TYR A 350 27.00 13.95 -14.46
C TYR A 350 28.23 13.02 -14.38
N ASN A 351 28.79 12.86 -13.18
CA ASN A 351 29.96 12.02 -12.93
C ASN A 351 29.62 10.91 -11.93
N GLU A 352 29.29 9.73 -12.44
CA GLU A 352 28.95 8.53 -11.65
C GLU A 352 30.03 8.13 -10.62
N LYS A 353 31.29 8.56 -10.80
CA LYS A 353 32.42 8.15 -9.93
C LYS A 353 32.55 8.95 -8.65
N ASP A 354 32.01 10.18 -8.60
CA ASP A 354 31.96 11.00 -7.39
C ASP A 354 30.56 11.59 -7.11
N ASN A 355 29.54 11.03 -7.78
CA ASN A 355 28.12 11.30 -7.61
C ASN A 355 27.77 12.80 -7.68
N SER A 356 28.40 13.52 -8.62
CA SER A 356 28.30 14.97 -8.70
C SER A 356 28.11 15.51 -10.11
N TYR A 357 27.53 16.71 -10.22
CA TYR A 357 27.31 17.39 -11.50
C TYR A 357 28.44 18.39 -11.76
N HIS A 358 29.13 18.23 -12.89
CA HIS A 358 30.22 19.08 -13.32
C HIS A 358 29.69 20.20 -14.23
N ILE A 359 29.99 21.46 -13.88
CA ILE A 359 29.59 22.67 -14.60
C ILE A 359 30.82 23.54 -14.91
N ARG A 360 30.91 24.09 -16.11
CA ARG A 360 32.06 24.89 -16.54
C ARG A 360 32.01 26.32 -16.00
N ASN A 361 33.10 26.78 -15.38
CA ASN A 361 33.17 28.14 -14.84
C ASN A 361 32.92 29.21 -15.92
N GLY A 362 32.07 30.19 -15.61
CA GLY A 362 31.63 31.22 -16.55
C GLY A 362 30.51 30.80 -17.52
N MET A 363 29.86 29.65 -17.31
CA MET A 363 28.64 29.26 -18.01
C MET A 363 27.57 28.90 -16.98
N GLY A 364 26.45 29.63 -16.96
CA GLY A 364 25.32 29.36 -16.05
C GLY A 364 24.36 28.29 -16.59
N GLY A 365 23.53 27.71 -15.72
CA GLY A 365 22.51 26.70 -16.04
C GLY A 365 21.30 26.82 -15.12
N ASN A 366 20.30 25.92 -15.21
CA ASN A 366 19.14 25.92 -14.31
C ASN A 366 18.85 24.53 -13.73
N ILE A 367 18.32 24.48 -12.50
CA ILE A 367 17.74 23.27 -11.89
C ILE A 367 16.21 23.36 -11.91
N ASN A 368 15.56 22.62 -12.82
CA ASN A 368 14.11 22.50 -12.84
C ASN A 368 13.67 21.30 -11.97
N CYS A 369 12.72 21.50 -11.05
CA CYS A 369 12.13 20.43 -10.24
C CYS A 369 11.00 19.72 -10.99
N ASN A 370 11.05 18.38 -11.09
CA ASN A 370 10.09 17.58 -11.84
C ASN A 370 8.96 17.06 -10.94
N PHE A 371 8.03 17.94 -10.59
CA PHE A 371 6.88 17.59 -9.75
C PHE A 371 6.02 16.44 -10.33
N ILE A 372 5.44 15.64 -9.44
CA ILE A 372 4.49 14.57 -9.79
C ILE A 372 3.21 15.13 -10.43
N GLU A 373 2.54 14.28 -11.22
CA GLU A 373 1.20 14.60 -11.72
C GLU A 373 0.22 14.68 -10.53
N GLY A 374 -0.59 15.75 -10.49
CA GLY A 374 -1.48 16.04 -9.36
C GLY A 374 -0.84 16.80 -8.18
N ALA A 375 0.44 17.17 -8.23
CA ALA A 375 1.05 18.04 -7.22
C ALA A 375 0.33 19.40 -7.14
N THR A 376 -0.08 19.82 -5.94
CA THR A 376 -0.81 21.08 -5.70
C THR A 376 0.09 22.22 -5.21
N PHE A 377 1.32 21.90 -4.78
CA PHE A 377 2.35 22.87 -4.47
C PHE A 377 3.62 22.54 -5.27
N THR A 378 4.09 23.53 -6.04
CA THR A 378 5.16 23.39 -7.04
C THR A 378 6.26 24.44 -6.88
N ASN A 379 6.37 25.04 -5.69
CA ASN A 379 7.46 25.95 -5.36
C ASN A 379 8.64 25.17 -4.73
N ALA A 380 9.86 25.62 -5.01
CA ALA A 380 11.08 25.07 -4.43
C ALA A 380 11.99 26.22 -4.02
N THR A 381 12.68 26.06 -2.88
CA THR A 381 13.68 27.03 -2.41
C THR A 381 15.07 26.43 -2.54
N TYR A 382 16.05 27.25 -2.93
CA TYR A 382 17.39 26.81 -3.29
C TYR A 382 18.42 27.55 -2.45
N SER A 383 19.48 26.85 -2.03
CA SER A 383 20.61 27.45 -1.32
C SER A 383 21.93 26.80 -1.69
N SER A 384 23.03 27.56 -1.65
CA SER A 384 24.38 27.05 -1.95
C SER A 384 25.23 27.05 -0.68
N SER A 385 25.79 25.89 -0.35
CA SER A 385 26.77 25.74 0.74
C SER A 385 28.07 26.54 0.52
N ASN A 386 28.31 27.06 -0.69
CA ASN A 386 29.51 27.83 -1.02
C ASN A 386 29.27 28.84 -2.15
N GLU A 387 28.57 29.92 -1.82
CA GLU A 387 28.30 31.07 -2.71
C GLU A 387 29.56 31.66 -3.39
N LYS A 388 30.76 31.47 -2.81
CA LYS A 388 32.04 31.93 -3.38
C LYS A 388 32.56 31.06 -4.52
N VAL A 389 31.91 29.92 -4.77
CA VAL A 389 32.14 28.97 -5.86
C VAL A 389 30.98 28.98 -6.83
N LEU A 390 29.75 28.90 -6.31
CA LEU A 390 28.51 28.78 -7.07
C LEU A 390 27.36 29.50 -6.35
N LEU A 391 26.70 30.45 -7.03
CA LEU A 391 25.41 30.99 -6.59
C LEU A 391 24.26 30.16 -7.18
N VAL A 392 23.11 30.17 -6.50
CA VAL A 392 21.83 29.68 -7.01
C VAL A 392 20.76 30.77 -6.81
N GLY A 393 19.92 30.99 -7.81
CA GLY A 393 18.78 31.93 -7.76
C GLY A 393 17.51 31.31 -7.17
N GLU A 394 16.51 32.15 -6.88
CA GLU A 394 15.17 31.74 -6.42
C GLU A 394 14.44 30.88 -7.48
N ASP A 395 14.81 31.01 -8.76
CA ASP A 395 14.35 30.26 -9.93
C ASP A 395 15.14 28.96 -10.21
N GLY A 396 16.09 28.61 -9.33
CA GLY A 396 17.02 27.49 -9.51
C GLY A 396 18.27 27.82 -10.35
N GLN A 397 18.50 29.08 -10.70
CA GLN A 397 19.53 29.48 -11.67
C GLN A 397 20.94 29.40 -11.09
N LEU A 398 21.74 28.49 -11.64
CA LEU A 398 23.13 28.24 -11.25
C LEU A 398 24.07 29.23 -11.92
N THR A 399 24.79 30.03 -11.11
CA THR A 399 25.83 30.96 -11.58
C THR A 399 27.20 30.58 -11.00
N PRO A 400 28.06 29.87 -11.76
CA PRO A 400 29.42 29.56 -11.35
C PRO A 400 30.31 30.81 -11.28
N ILE A 401 31.01 30.99 -10.16
CA ILE A 401 31.92 32.11 -9.90
C ILE A 401 33.39 31.65 -9.92
N LYS A 402 33.68 30.50 -9.31
CA LYS A 402 35.07 30.05 -9.09
C LYS A 402 35.17 28.53 -9.06
N ILE A 403 36.28 28.02 -9.59
CA ILE A 403 36.65 26.60 -9.51
C ILE A 403 36.60 26.10 -8.06
N GLY A 404 35.87 25.02 -7.81
CA GLY A 404 35.68 24.42 -6.50
C GLY A 404 34.48 23.46 -6.46
N LYS A 405 34.14 22.96 -5.27
CA LYS A 405 32.89 22.23 -5.03
C LYS A 405 31.92 23.09 -4.22
N ALA A 406 30.64 22.98 -4.53
CA ALA A 406 29.52 23.55 -3.80
C ALA A 406 28.36 22.56 -3.85
N LYS A 407 27.72 22.32 -2.72
CA LYS A 407 26.45 21.59 -2.62
C LYS A 407 25.30 22.57 -2.71
N VAL A 408 24.30 22.25 -3.55
CA VAL A 408 23.02 22.97 -3.63
C VAL A 408 21.97 22.17 -2.87
N THR A 409 21.39 22.77 -1.84
CA THR A 409 20.28 22.19 -1.08
C THR A 409 18.97 22.75 -1.61
N ILE A 410 18.02 21.87 -1.92
CA ILE A 410 16.71 22.19 -2.49
C ILE A 410 15.64 21.76 -1.49
N ILE A 411 14.76 22.68 -1.10
CA ILE A 411 13.72 22.44 -0.09
C ILE A 411 12.35 22.78 -0.69
N ILE A 412 11.45 21.80 -0.70
CA ILE A 412 10.03 21.95 -1.03
C ILE A 412 9.28 21.90 0.30
N ASP A 413 8.84 23.06 0.76
CA ASP A 413 8.15 23.28 2.04
C ASP A 413 7.00 24.28 1.81
N ASP A 414 5.77 23.87 2.12
CA ASP A 414 4.56 24.69 2.03
C ASP A 414 4.07 25.17 3.43
N GLY A 415 4.74 24.74 4.50
CA GLY A 415 4.36 25.00 5.89
C GLY A 415 3.28 24.08 6.47
N TYR A 416 2.78 23.09 5.73
CA TYR A 416 1.67 22.20 6.15
C TYR A 416 1.97 20.70 5.94
N SER A 417 2.64 20.35 4.83
CA SER A 417 3.10 19.00 4.52
C SER A 417 4.54 18.78 5.01
N THR A 418 4.96 17.53 5.17
CA THR A 418 6.34 17.19 5.58
C THR A 418 7.37 17.69 4.55
N PRO A 419 8.29 18.61 4.90
CA PRO A 419 9.20 19.20 3.93
C PRO A 419 10.11 18.18 3.24
N LEU A 420 10.20 18.26 1.91
CA LEU A 420 11.14 17.44 1.13
C LEU A 420 12.44 18.20 0.94
N THR A 421 13.56 17.60 1.36
CA THR A 421 14.90 18.18 1.26
C THR A 421 15.80 17.29 0.40
N TYR A 422 16.42 17.87 -0.61
CA TYR A 422 17.35 17.22 -1.53
C TYR A 422 18.69 17.95 -1.56
N GLU A 423 19.76 17.24 -1.88
CA GLU A 423 21.11 17.80 -1.96
C GLU A 423 21.80 17.37 -3.25
N ILE A 424 22.22 18.34 -4.07
CA ILE A 424 22.96 18.11 -5.31
C ILE A 424 24.39 18.61 -5.12
N ASP A 425 25.38 17.71 -5.17
CA ASP A 425 26.80 18.08 -5.18
C ASP A 425 27.21 18.56 -6.58
N ILE A 426 27.73 19.80 -6.66
CA ILE A 426 28.10 20.46 -7.92
C ILE A 426 29.59 20.85 -7.91
N VAL A 427 30.27 20.53 -9.00
CA VAL A 427 31.69 20.81 -9.22
C VAL A 427 31.84 21.88 -10.28
N VAL A 428 32.29 23.06 -9.88
CA VAL A 428 32.66 24.12 -10.82
C VAL A 428 34.05 23.82 -11.35
N GLU A 429 34.12 23.41 -12.61
CA GLU A 429 35.36 23.08 -13.30
C GLU A 429 36.03 24.31 -13.91
N GLY A 430 37.37 24.31 -13.94
CA GLY A 430 38.13 25.25 -14.74
C GLY A 430 37.90 24.98 -16.22
N LYS A 431 37.68 26.04 -17.01
CA LYS A 431 37.60 25.94 -18.48
C LYS A 431 38.92 25.34 -18.99
N PRO A 432 38.91 24.12 -19.57
CA PRO A 432 40.15 23.36 -19.76
C PRO A 432 40.99 23.96 -20.89
N PHE A 433 42.28 24.17 -20.61
CA PHE A 433 43.25 24.63 -21.61
C PHE A 433 43.81 23.46 -22.45
N LEU A 434 43.71 22.23 -21.94
CA LEU A 434 44.17 20.98 -22.57
C LEU A 434 43.21 19.84 -22.19
N GLU A 435 42.11 19.67 -22.94
CA GLU A 435 41.07 18.66 -22.67
C GLU A 435 41.25 17.36 -23.49
N ASP A 436 42.49 16.97 -23.81
CA ASP A 436 42.73 15.83 -24.69
C ASP A 436 44.02 15.05 -24.39
N LEU A 437 44.19 14.56 -23.16
CA LEU A 437 45.32 13.67 -22.83
C LEU A 437 45.05 12.20 -23.22
N SER A 438 43.79 11.82 -23.46
CA SER A 438 43.38 10.48 -23.83
C SER A 438 43.46 10.22 -25.34
N GLU A 439 42.94 11.11 -26.21
CA GLU A 439 43.21 10.95 -27.64
C GLU A 439 44.67 11.28 -27.92
N PHE A 440 45.32 12.22 -27.21
CA PHE A 440 46.77 12.39 -27.29
C PHE A 440 47.56 11.11 -26.93
N TYR A 441 47.18 10.34 -25.90
CA TYR A 441 47.88 9.08 -25.58
C TYR A 441 47.58 7.98 -26.60
N TYR A 442 46.35 7.89 -27.11
CA TYR A 442 46.01 6.97 -28.20
C TYR A 442 46.74 7.34 -29.50
N PHE A 443 46.75 8.63 -29.85
CA PHE A 443 47.49 9.26 -30.94
C PHE A 443 48.97 8.95 -30.80
N VAL A 444 49.63 9.30 -29.69
CA VAL A 444 51.06 9.01 -29.45
C VAL A 444 51.36 7.51 -29.56
N ARG A 445 50.52 6.64 -28.99
CA ARG A 445 50.69 5.17 -29.11
C ARG A 445 50.56 4.70 -30.57
N LYS A 446 49.59 5.24 -31.32
CA LYS A 446 49.35 4.92 -32.73
C LYS A 446 50.48 5.48 -33.61
N SER A 447 50.92 6.72 -33.37
CA SER A 447 52.08 7.36 -33.98
C SER A 447 53.35 6.54 -33.80
N ILE A 448 53.65 6.08 -32.59
CA ILE A 448 54.89 5.31 -32.33
C ILE A 448 54.94 4.01 -33.16
N GLY A 449 53.79 3.43 -33.53
CA GLY A 449 53.70 2.39 -34.56
C GLY A 449 53.82 2.93 -35.99
N HIS A 450 52.86 3.76 -36.39
CA HIS A 450 52.67 4.31 -37.74
C HIS A 450 53.79 5.30 -38.13
N PHE A 451 53.73 6.54 -37.63
CA PHE A 451 54.79 7.56 -37.75
C PHE A 451 56.19 6.97 -37.46
N GLY A 452 56.33 6.07 -36.47
CA GLY A 452 57.60 5.43 -36.14
C GLY A 452 58.18 4.57 -37.27
N ALA A 453 57.37 3.67 -37.86
CA ALA A 453 57.79 2.87 -39.00
C ALA A 453 58.08 3.73 -40.24
N PHE A 454 57.23 4.71 -40.52
CA PHE A 454 57.43 5.61 -41.66
C PHE A 454 58.56 6.62 -41.46
N PHE A 455 58.93 6.98 -40.23
CA PHE A 455 60.13 7.76 -39.92
C PHE A 455 61.41 6.98 -40.27
N VAL A 456 61.47 5.68 -39.96
CA VAL A 456 62.57 4.81 -40.41
C VAL A 456 62.60 4.71 -41.94
N LEU A 457 61.44 4.55 -42.58
CA LEU A 457 61.30 4.53 -44.04
C LEU A 457 61.76 5.86 -44.69
N GLY A 458 61.46 7.01 -44.07
CA GLY A 458 61.87 8.34 -44.51
C GLY A 458 63.37 8.61 -44.33
N GLY A 459 63.97 8.10 -43.26
CA GLY A 459 65.42 8.15 -43.08
C GLY A 459 66.14 7.36 -44.19
N LEU A 460 65.69 6.13 -44.45
CA LEU A 460 66.22 5.27 -45.51
C LEU A 460 66.03 5.89 -46.90
N GLY A 461 64.83 6.42 -47.20
CA GLY A 461 64.54 7.13 -48.44
C GLY A 461 65.40 8.39 -48.64
N GLY A 462 65.48 9.25 -47.61
CA GLY A 462 66.31 10.45 -47.64
C GLY A 462 67.79 10.14 -47.92
N PHE A 463 68.37 9.12 -47.26
CA PHE A 463 69.75 8.71 -47.53
C PHE A 463 69.92 8.07 -48.93
N ALA A 464 68.96 7.27 -49.39
CA ALA A 464 69.01 6.63 -50.71
C ALA A 464 68.92 7.64 -51.86
N PHE A 465 67.95 8.56 -51.81
CA PHE A 465 67.65 9.45 -52.92
C PHE A 465 68.49 10.74 -52.90
N LEU A 466 68.69 11.39 -51.75
CA LEU A 466 69.35 12.72 -51.73
C LEU A 466 70.87 12.66 -51.94
N PHE A 467 71.54 11.56 -51.60
CA PHE A 467 72.96 11.34 -51.90
C PHE A 467 73.23 10.86 -53.33
N THR A 468 72.22 10.32 -54.03
CA THR A 468 72.38 9.78 -55.40
C THR A 468 72.51 10.89 -56.45
N PHE A 469 71.90 12.06 -56.22
CA PHE A 469 71.89 13.18 -57.16
C PHE A 469 72.86 14.31 -56.78
N ASP A 470 73.52 14.90 -57.78
CA ASP A 470 74.39 16.06 -57.57
C ASP A 470 73.61 17.30 -57.09
N LYS A 471 74.31 18.23 -56.43
CA LYS A 471 73.75 19.51 -55.92
C LYS A 471 72.95 20.32 -56.96
N LYS A 472 73.28 20.21 -58.26
CA LYS A 472 72.51 20.84 -59.36
C LYS A 472 71.16 20.17 -59.69
N LYS A 473 70.87 18.99 -59.12
CA LYS A 473 69.67 18.17 -59.36
C LYS A 473 68.78 18.00 -58.11
N TRP A 474 69.12 18.65 -56.98
CA TRP A 474 68.30 18.60 -55.75
C TRP A 474 66.86 19.09 -55.95
N LEU A 475 66.64 20.00 -56.90
CA LEU A 475 65.32 20.45 -57.34
C LEU A 475 64.40 19.31 -57.84
N PHE A 476 64.96 18.17 -58.24
CA PHE A 476 64.22 16.98 -58.65
C PHE A 476 64.23 15.88 -57.58
N SER A 477 65.34 15.68 -56.86
CA SER A 477 65.43 14.60 -55.86
C SER A 477 64.61 14.84 -54.60
N VAL A 478 64.41 16.11 -54.22
CA VAL A 478 63.56 16.47 -53.05
C VAL A 478 62.07 16.20 -53.36
N PRO A 479 61.45 16.72 -54.43
CA PRO A 479 60.05 16.37 -54.75
C PRO A 479 59.83 14.86 -54.96
N LEU A 480 60.80 14.14 -55.53
CA LEU A 480 60.70 12.70 -55.75
C LEU A 480 60.58 11.92 -54.44
N THR A 481 61.44 12.18 -53.44
CA THR A 481 61.37 11.44 -52.17
C THR A 481 60.12 11.80 -51.38
N VAL A 482 59.64 13.06 -51.46
CA VAL A 482 58.38 13.50 -50.85
C VAL A 482 57.18 12.75 -51.45
N GLY A 483 57.08 12.66 -52.78
CA GLY A 483 55.99 11.95 -53.45
C GLY A 483 55.97 10.45 -53.16
N LEU A 484 57.15 9.81 -53.06
CA LEU A 484 57.27 8.40 -52.71
C LEU A 484 56.77 8.10 -51.28
N GLY A 485 57.09 8.96 -50.31
CA GLY A 485 56.62 8.81 -48.93
C GLY A 485 55.09 8.83 -48.80
N PHE A 486 54.45 9.80 -49.46
CA PHE A 486 52.98 9.92 -49.47
C PHE A 486 52.30 8.73 -50.16
N GLY A 487 52.89 8.22 -51.24
CA GLY A 487 52.36 7.07 -51.98
C GLY A 487 52.32 5.77 -51.17
N VAL A 488 53.36 5.48 -50.37
CA VAL A 488 53.37 4.27 -49.52
C VAL A 488 52.36 4.38 -48.38
N ALA A 489 52.27 5.54 -47.71
CA ALA A 489 51.30 5.77 -46.62
C ALA A 489 49.84 5.67 -47.09
N SER A 490 49.56 6.16 -48.30
CA SER A 490 48.23 6.04 -48.91
C SER A 490 47.84 4.59 -49.25
N LEU A 491 48.83 3.75 -49.56
CA LEU A 491 48.61 2.36 -49.99
C LEU A 491 48.33 1.41 -48.81
N THR A 492 48.99 1.59 -47.66
CA THR A 492 48.81 0.74 -46.47
C THR A 492 47.42 0.88 -45.85
N GLU A 493 46.87 2.09 -45.84
CA GLU A 493 45.50 2.35 -45.37
C GLU A 493 44.44 1.90 -46.39
N TYR A 494 44.68 2.10 -47.69
CA TYR A 494 43.78 1.61 -48.75
C TYR A 494 43.62 0.08 -48.75
N ILE A 495 44.59 -0.68 -48.26
CA ILE A 495 44.47 -2.15 -48.17
C ILE A 495 43.63 -2.58 -46.97
N GLN A 496 43.64 -1.82 -45.86
CA GLN A 496 42.90 -2.16 -44.64
C GLN A 496 41.38 -2.00 -44.78
N THR A 497 40.88 -1.26 -45.78
CA THR A 497 39.43 -1.19 -46.08
C THR A 497 38.87 -2.49 -46.68
N PHE A 498 39.71 -3.48 -47.01
CA PHE A 498 39.30 -4.76 -47.58
C PHE A 498 39.47 -5.96 -46.62
N VAL A 499 39.69 -5.71 -45.32
CA VAL A 499 39.98 -6.76 -44.33
C VAL A 499 38.88 -6.87 -43.27
N PRO A 500 38.35 -8.08 -42.97
CA PRO A 500 37.41 -8.29 -41.88
C PRO A 500 37.97 -7.80 -40.53
N GLY A 501 37.17 -6.98 -39.83
CA GLY A 501 37.54 -6.41 -38.53
C GLY A 501 38.43 -5.15 -38.59
N ARG A 502 38.76 -4.62 -39.77
CA ARG A 502 39.56 -3.39 -39.93
C ARG A 502 38.92 -2.36 -40.89
N TYR A 503 39.48 -1.16 -40.88
CA TYR A 503 39.05 0.01 -41.64
C TYR A 503 40.25 0.97 -41.78
N GLY A 504 40.50 1.48 -42.99
CA GLY A 504 41.58 2.43 -43.26
C GLY A 504 41.16 3.89 -43.08
N SER A 505 42.08 4.77 -42.68
CA SER A 505 41.78 6.17 -42.32
C SER A 505 42.71 7.21 -42.95
N TRP A 506 42.11 8.33 -43.41
CA TRP A 506 42.84 9.52 -43.84
C TRP A 506 43.71 10.15 -42.74
N SER A 507 43.35 9.99 -41.45
CA SER A 507 44.19 10.46 -40.34
C SER A 507 45.54 9.74 -40.31
N ASP A 508 45.54 8.46 -40.63
CA ASP A 508 46.69 7.58 -40.49
C ASP A 508 47.65 7.76 -41.68
N ILE A 509 47.11 7.96 -42.89
CA ILE A 509 47.89 8.37 -44.09
C ILE A 509 48.73 9.63 -43.80
N TRP A 510 48.12 10.66 -43.19
CA TRP A 510 48.83 11.89 -42.85
C TRP A 510 49.83 11.70 -41.71
N LEU A 511 49.51 10.85 -40.73
CA LEU A 511 50.40 10.55 -39.62
C LEU A 511 51.65 9.80 -40.07
N ASP A 512 51.49 8.75 -40.88
CA ASP A 512 52.57 8.00 -41.54
C ASP A 512 53.43 8.92 -42.40
N PHE A 513 52.81 9.72 -43.29
CA PHE A 513 53.54 10.66 -44.14
C PHE A 513 54.32 11.72 -43.34
N SER A 514 53.79 12.20 -42.22
CA SER A 514 54.49 13.18 -41.37
C SER A 514 55.77 12.60 -40.72
N GLY A 515 55.76 11.31 -40.36
CA GLY A 515 56.96 10.60 -39.89
C GLY A 515 58.03 10.54 -40.97
N TYR A 516 57.63 10.13 -42.18
CA TYR A 516 58.50 10.07 -43.35
C TYR A 516 59.15 11.42 -43.67
N MET A 517 58.36 12.49 -43.68
CA MET A 517 58.82 13.85 -43.95
C MET A 517 59.80 14.36 -42.90
N THR A 518 59.53 14.09 -41.62
CA THR A 518 60.39 14.54 -40.50
C THR A 518 61.80 13.93 -40.59
N ALA A 519 61.89 12.63 -40.85
CA ALA A 519 63.19 11.98 -41.04
C ALA A 519 63.94 12.48 -42.28
N THR A 520 63.21 12.68 -43.39
CA THR A 520 63.77 13.21 -44.66
C THR A 520 64.35 14.62 -44.47
N LEU A 521 63.69 15.47 -43.68
CA LEU A 521 64.18 16.80 -43.32
C LEU A 521 65.48 16.72 -42.49
N ILE A 522 65.53 15.87 -41.47
CA ILE A 522 66.71 15.67 -40.62
C ILE A 522 67.91 15.22 -41.46
N VAL A 523 67.73 14.26 -42.37
CA VAL A 523 68.78 13.82 -43.31
C VAL A 523 69.23 14.99 -44.21
N SER A 524 68.30 15.79 -44.72
CA SER A 524 68.61 16.98 -45.53
C SER A 524 69.46 18.02 -44.77
N ILE A 525 69.17 18.25 -43.49
CA ILE A 525 69.92 19.16 -42.62
C ILE A 525 71.33 18.61 -42.34
N ILE A 526 71.47 17.32 -42.03
CA ILE A 526 72.76 16.65 -41.83
C ILE A 526 73.63 16.77 -43.09
N ILE A 527 73.06 16.52 -44.28
CA ILE A 527 73.71 16.72 -45.57
C ILE A 527 74.18 18.19 -45.71
N GLY A 528 73.30 19.16 -45.43
CA GLY A 528 73.62 20.59 -45.48
C GLY A 528 74.80 20.98 -44.59
N ILE A 529 74.82 20.51 -43.34
CA ILE A 529 75.90 20.74 -42.37
C ILE A 529 77.22 20.13 -42.85
N VAL A 530 77.21 18.89 -43.36
CA VAL A 530 78.40 18.24 -43.93
C VAL A 530 78.95 19.03 -45.14
N TYR A 531 78.07 19.56 -46.01
CA TYR A 531 78.49 20.44 -47.11
C TYR A 531 79.05 21.78 -46.62
N LEU A 532 78.46 22.39 -45.59
CA LEU A 532 78.93 23.65 -45.00
C LEU A 532 80.32 23.49 -44.36
N ILE A 533 80.53 22.43 -43.58
CA ILE A 533 81.84 22.10 -42.97
C ILE A 533 82.90 21.87 -44.05
N ASN A 534 82.56 21.17 -45.14
CA ASN A 534 83.47 20.99 -46.28
C ASN A 534 83.76 22.31 -47.01
N TYR A 535 82.78 23.20 -47.16
CA TYR A 535 82.98 24.52 -47.77
C TYR A 535 83.91 25.40 -46.92
N LEU A 536 83.69 25.45 -45.59
CA LEU A 536 84.53 26.21 -44.67
C LEU A 536 85.97 25.67 -44.58
N LYS A 537 86.15 24.33 -44.59
CA LYS A 537 87.49 23.72 -44.70
C LYS A 537 88.19 24.10 -46.01
N ASN A 538 87.49 24.07 -47.14
CA ASN A 538 88.06 24.46 -48.42
C ASN A 538 88.37 25.96 -48.52
N LYS A 539 87.60 26.84 -47.84
CA LYS A 539 87.90 28.28 -47.82
C LYS A 539 89.22 28.57 -47.10
N LYS A 540 89.48 27.89 -45.97
CA LYS A 540 90.77 27.90 -45.23
C LYS A 540 91.95 27.20 -45.96
N GLN A 541 91.86 27.02 -47.28
CA GLN A 541 92.97 26.58 -48.14
C GLN A 541 93.16 27.50 -49.37
N VAL A 542 92.48 28.66 -49.37
CA VAL A 542 92.55 29.71 -50.41
C VAL A 542 92.79 31.09 -49.78
N GLU A 543 92.75 31.15 -48.44
CA GLU A 543 93.43 32.13 -47.57
C GLU A 543 94.68 31.44 -46.98
#